data_AF-A0A2U2C115-F1
#
_entry.id   AF-A0A2U2C115-F1
#
_cell.length_a   1.000
_cell.length_b   1.000
_cell.length_c   1.000
_cell.angle_alpha   90.00
_cell.angle_beta   90.00
_cell.angle_gamma   90.00
#
_symmetry.space_group_name_H-M   'P 1'
#
loop_
_entity.id
_entity.type
_entity.pdbx_description
1 polymer ?
#
loop_
_entity_poly.entity_id
_entity_poly.type
_entity_poly.pdbx_seq_one_letter_code
_entity_poly.pdbx_strand_id
1 'polypeptide(L)'
;MYLKEFREQTGLSQKEFAEKLELTQVTIARYETDKMNPTSTVIQKYIDVFAANPSYLFLGLEPKFLTFEDNNLTQENHEVLKDLNLLLSQDELNIELNSILINKVLDKFIHNKEESSTVEKLLKALKLEGHIPVRPFLFLYYIFRYIAENKNELENIESYKKYIVDLVSRYKVFTIKNNPAFTNKIKQEFEANIELNFSEKECKLLITHPEETIKKLESKMTPMIVLAHRKIDIKTLFPQFEK
;
A
#
# COMPACT_ATOMS: atom_id res chain seq x y z
N MET A 1 -15.72 15.93 13.51
CA MET A 1 -14.34 15.40 13.75
C MET A 1 -14.06 15.42 15.25
N TYR A 2 -13.35 14.44 15.81
CA TYR A 2 -13.15 14.27 17.27
C TYR A 2 -11.96 15.07 17.85
N LEU A 3 -11.57 16.17 17.21
CA LEU A 3 -10.38 16.94 17.59
C LEU A 3 -10.59 17.70 18.89
N LYS A 4 -11.79 18.22 19.12
CA LYS A 4 -12.13 19.00 20.32
C LYS A 4 -12.06 18.12 21.56
N GLU A 5 -12.67 16.94 21.48
CA GLU A 5 -12.68 15.93 22.53
C GLU A 5 -11.27 15.47 22.88
N PHE A 6 -10.43 15.25 21.86
CA PHE A 6 -9.02 14.94 22.06
C PHE A 6 -8.29 16.08 22.80
N ARG A 7 -8.41 17.33 22.31
CA ARG A 7 -7.73 18.48 22.94
C ARG A 7 -8.18 18.68 24.38
N GLU A 8 -9.48 18.63 24.65
CA GLU A 8 -10.01 18.83 26.00
C GLU A 8 -9.45 17.80 26.99
N GLN A 9 -9.21 16.57 26.55
CA GLN A 9 -8.57 15.54 27.38
C GLN A 9 -7.08 15.78 27.63
N THR A 10 -6.39 16.48 26.73
CA THR A 10 -5.00 16.94 26.98
C THR A 10 -4.93 18.10 28.00
N GLY A 11 -6.06 18.70 28.38
CA GLY A 11 -6.12 19.85 29.28
C GLY A 11 -5.68 21.17 28.65
N LEU A 12 -5.41 21.20 27.35
CA LEU A 12 -4.89 22.37 26.64
C LEU A 12 -6.03 23.28 26.14
N SER A 13 -5.81 24.60 26.21
CA SER A 13 -6.65 25.57 25.51
C SER A 13 -6.46 25.48 23.99
N GLN A 14 -7.41 25.99 23.22
CA GLN A 14 -7.28 26.05 21.74
C GLN A 14 -6.01 26.78 21.30
N LYS A 15 -5.58 27.81 22.03
CA LYS A 15 -4.37 28.57 21.73
C LYS A 15 -3.12 27.72 21.95
N GLU A 16 -2.98 27.09 23.11
CA GLU A 16 -1.82 26.24 23.44
C GLU A 16 -1.73 25.01 22.52
N PHE A 17 -2.89 24.42 22.18
CA PHE A 17 -2.95 23.31 21.25
C PHE A 17 -2.55 23.73 19.83
N ALA A 18 -2.98 24.91 19.39
CA ALA A 18 -2.57 25.47 18.10
C ALA A 18 -1.07 25.76 18.06
N GLU A 19 -0.53 26.39 19.12
CA GLU A 19 0.90 26.68 19.24
C GLU A 19 1.75 25.41 19.17
N LYS A 20 1.34 24.33 19.84
CA LYS A 20 2.01 23.01 19.77
C LYS A 20 2.00 22.40 18.36
N LEU A 21 0.98 22.67 17.55
CA LEU A 21 0.91 22.22 16.15
C LEU A 21 1.48 23.25 15.17
N GLU A 22 2.00 24.37 15.67
CA GLU A 22 2.43 25.54 14.88
C GLU A 22 1.32 26.03 13.93
N LEU A 23 0.10 26.09 14.45
CA LEU A 23 -1.10 26.58 13.79
C LEU A 23 -1.64 27.82 14.49
N THR A 24 -2.55 28.53 13.83
CA THR A 24 -3.29 29.60 14.48
C THR A 24 -4.44 29.03 15.31
N GLN A 25 -4.78 29.70 16.42
CA GLN A 25 -5.97 29.35 17.21
C GLN A 25 -7.25 29.30 16.36
N VAL A 26 -7.36 30.22 15.38
CA VAL A 26 -8.50 30.28 14.45
C VAL A 26 -8.59 29.01 13.60
N THR A 27 -7.45 28.44 13.19
CA THR A 27 -7.38 27.19 12.44
C THR A 27 -7.93 26.02 13.27
N ILE A 28 -7.52 25.89 14.53
CA ILE A 28 -8.05 24.87 15.44
C ILE A 28 -9.55 25.05 15.67
N ALA A 29 -10.03 26.28 15.89
CA ALA A 29 -11.45 26.54 16.06
C ALA A 29 -12.29 26.14 14.83
N ARG A 30 -11.76 26.30 13.61
CA ARG A 30 -12.43 25.85 12.38
C ARG A 30 -12.46 24.32 12.26
N TYR A 31 -11.40 23.65 12.68
CA TYR A 31 -11.35 22.18 12.75
C TYR A 31 -12.35 21.62 13.76
N GLU A 32 -12.40 22.18 14.98
CA GLU A 32 -13.31 21.73 16.04
C GLU A 32 -14.79 22.01 15.75
N THR A 33 -15.08 22.90 14.81
CA THR A 33 -16.45 23.22 14.38
C THR A 33 -16.81 22.58 13.05
N ASP A 34 -15.97 21.67 12.54
CA ASP A 34 -16.13 20.99 11.23
C ASP A 34 -16.29 21.96 10.04
N LYS A 35 -15.88 23.23 10.20
CA LYS A 35 -15.89 24.25 9.14
C LYS A 35 -14.72 24.10 8.17
N MET A 36 -13.74 23.27 8.52
CA MET A 36 -12.54 23.00 7.74
C MET A 36 -11.99 21.61 8.13
N ASN A 37 -11.45 20.88 7.15
CA ASN A 37 -10.74 19.62 7.40
C ASN A 37 -9.23 19.85 7.50
N PRO A 38 -8.51 19.15 8.40
CA PRO A 38 -7.06 19.25 8.50
C PRO A 38 -6.39 18.65 7.26
N THR A 39 -5.28 19.25 6.83
CA THR A 39 -4.44 18.69 5.77
C THR A 39 -3.62 17.51 6.29
N SER A 40 -3.05 16.70 5.39
CA SER A 40 -2.13 15.62 5.76
C SER A 40 -0.97 16.11 6.63
N THR A 41 -0.45 17.32 6.37
CA THR A 41 0.60 17.94 7.20
C THR A 41 0.14 18.19 8.64
N VAL A 42 -1.11 18.63 8.84
CA VAL A 42 -1.65 18.83 10.19
C VAL A 42 -1.91 17.50 10.88
N ILE A 43 -2.41 16.50 10.16
CA ILE A 43 -2.59 15.14 10.69
C ILE A 43 -1.25 14.55 11.11
N GLN A 44 -0.19 14.76 10.34
CA GLN A 44 1.16 14.30 10.71
C GLN A 44 1.64 14.97 11.99
N LYS A 45 1.49 16.29 12.14
CA LYS A 45 1.82 16.99 13.39
C LYS A 45 0.99 16.51 14.58
N TYR A 46 -0.28 16.20 14.36
CA TYR A 46 -1.15 15.61 15.38
C TYR A 46 -0.62 14.25 15.87
N ILE A 47 -0.12 13.41 14.96
CA ILE A 47 0.54 12.15 15.30
C ILE A 47 1.84 12.42 16.06
N ASP A 48 2.72 13.25 15.51
CA ASP A 48 4.08 13.40 16.02
C ASP A 48 4.15 14.12 17.36
N VAL A 49 3.34 15.18 17.53
CA VAL A 49 3.39 16.04 18.75
C VAL A 49 2.64 15.39 19.91
N PHE A 50 1.56 14.67 19.64
CA PHE A 50 0.67 14.16 20.67
C PHE A 50 0.61 12.64 20.74
N ALA A 51 1.43 11.92 19.95
CA ALA A 51 1.32 10.47 19.78
C ALA A 51 -0.13 10.07 19.47
N ALA A 52 -0.85 10.85 18.67
CA ALA A 52 -2.29 10.73 18.59
C ALA A 52 -2.73 9.85 17.42
N ASN A 53 -3.75 9.01 17.64
CA ASN A 53 -4.24 8.07 16.63
C ASN A 53 -5.13 8.80 15.60
N PRO A 54 -4.78 8.84 14.30
CA PRO A 54 -5.62 9.45 13.27
C PRO A 54 -7.00 8.79 13.16
N SER A 55 -7.10 7.50 13.49
CA SER A 55 -8.38 6.77 13.49
C SER A 55 -9.33 7.33 14.56
N TYR A 56 -8.79 7.78 15.70
CA TYR A 56 -9.59 8.46 16.72
C TYR A 56 -10.09 9.82 16.21
N LEU A 57 -9.19 10.63 15.62
CA LEU A 57 -9.53 11.95 15.09
C LEU A 57 -10.73 11.94 14.14
N PHE A 58 -10.75 10.99 13.20
CA PHE A 58 -11.80 10.94 12.17
C PHE A 58 -13.00 10.09 12.54
N LEU A 59 -12.81 9.00 13.28
CA LEU A 59 -13.83 7.96 13.48
C LEU A 59 -14.20 7.74 14.96
N GLY A 60 -13.48 8.37 15.90
CA GLY A 60 -13.67 8.16 17.34
C GLY A 60 -13.24 6.77 17.80
N LEU A 61 -12.45 6.05 17.01
CA LEU A 61 -11.98 4.70 17.32
C LEU A 61 -10.80 4.75 18.31
N GLU A 62 -10.94 4.03 19.41
CA GLU A 62 -9.86 3.82 20.38
C GLU A 62 -8.72 2.96 19.78
N PRO A 63 -7.47 3.11 20.28
CA PRO A 63 -7.05 4.02 21.34
C PRO A 63 -6.85 5.46 20.83
N LYS A 64 -7.11 6.47 21.67
CA LYS A 64 -6.89 7.89 21.31
C LYS A 64 -5.43 8.25 21.09
N PHE A 65 -4.56 7.63 21.89
CA PHE A 65 -3.11 7.76 21.82
C PHE A 65 -2.54 6.46 21.23
N LEU A 66 -1.62 6.61 20.28
CA LEU A 66 -0.74 5.55 19.86
C LEU A 66 0.16 5.20 21.04
N THR A 67 -0.01 4.00 21.58
CA THR A 67 0.98 3.41 22.47
C THR A 67 2.12 2.92 21.59
N PHE A 68 3.27 3.59 21.64
CA PHE A 68 4.50 3.11 20.99
C PHE A 68 5.07 1.83 21.64
N GLU A 69 4.31 1.19 22.55
CA GLU A 69 4.71 0.04 23.37
C GLU A 69 4.15 -1.31 22.91
N ASP A 70 3.78 -1.49 21.63
CA ASP A 70 3.71 -2.86 21.09
C ASP A 70 5.10 -3.31 20.60
N ASN A 71 6.08 -3.29 21.52
CA ASN A 71 7.43 -3.83 21.32
C ASN A 71 7.45 -5.32 21.66
N ASN A 72 7.28 -6.17 20.66
CA ASN A 72 7.80 -7.56 20.73
C ASN A 72 9.35 -7.60 20.67
N LEU A 73 10.03 -6.47 20.88
CA LEU A 73 11.48 -6.34 20.94
C LEU A 73 11.94 -6.47 22.39
N THR A 74 12.96 -7.27 22.63
CA THR A 74 13.56 -7.38 23.96
C THR A 74 14.29 -6.09 24.33
N GLN A 75 14.53 -5.89 25.63
CA GLN A 75 15.32 -4.76 26.11
C GLN A 75 16.71 -4.69 25.44
N GLU A 76 17.31 -5.85 25.16
CA GLU A 76 18.59 -5.95 24.45
C GLU A 76 18.50 -5.39 23.02
N ASN A 77 17.41 -5.67 22.30
CA ASN A 77 17.19 -5.10 20.96
C ASN A 77 17.07 -3.57 21.01
N HIS A 78 16.46 -3.02 22.05
CA HIS A 78 16.32 -1.58 22.21
C HIS A 78 17.66 -0.89 22.49
N GLU A 79 18.52 -1.48 23.32
CA GLU A 79 19.85 -0.93 23.57
C GLU A 79 20.71 -0.97 22.31
N VAL A 80 20.66 -2.06 21.53
CA VAL A 80 21.38 -2.15 20.25
C VAL A 80 20.89 -1.08 19.26
N LEU A 81 19.58 -0.86 19.14
CA LEU A 81 19.04 0.19 18.26
C LEU A 81 19.48 1.59 18.71
N LYS A 82 19.56 1.81 20.01
CA LYS A 82 20.03 3.07 20.58
C LYS A 82 21.51 3.29 20.31
N ASP A 83 22.35 2.28 20.45
CA ASP A 83 23.77 2.35 20.13
C ASP A 83 24.00 2.58 18.63
N LEU A 84 23.24 1.92 17.76
CA LEU A 84 23.29 2.16 16.31
C LEU A 84 22.90 3.60 15.95
N ASN A 85 21.90 4.17 16.63
CA ASN A 85 21.49 5.56 16.43
C ASN A 85 22.52 6.59 16.91
N LEU A 86 23.46 6.20 17.78
CA LEU A 86 24.58 7.06 18.16
C LEU A 86 25.72 7.02 17.14
N LEU A 87 25.76 5.97 16.31
CA LEU A 87 26.80 5.75 15.30
C LEU A 87 26.36 6.16 13.89
N LEU A 88 25.06 6.20 13.63
CA LEU A 88 24.44 6.49 12.34
C LEU A 88 23.50 7.68 12.45
N SER A 89 23.33 8.45 11.37
CA SER A 89 22.23 9.41 11.30
C SER A 89 20.87 8.70 11.22
N GLN A 90 19.79 9.42 11.54
CA GLN A 90 18.44 8.85 11.50
C GLN A 90 18.03 8.34 10.11
N ASP A 91 18.43 9.05 9.05
CA ASP A 91 18.15 8.62 7.68
C ASP A 91 18.94 7.35 7.33
N GLU A 92 20.22 7.26 7.73
CA GLU A 92 21.05 6.07 7.53
C GLU A 92 20.51 4.87 8.32
N LEU A 93 20.13 5.07 9.58
CA LEU A 93 19.53 4.02 10.41
C LEU A 93 18.24 3.48 9.79
N ASN A 94 17.36 4.37 9.30
CA ASN A 94 16.11 3.97 8.66
C ASN A 94 16.35 3.22 7.34
N ILE A 95 17.35 3.63 6.55
CA ILE A 95 17.74 2.93 5.33
C ILE A 95 18.25 1.52 5.66
N GLU A 96 19.12 1.39 6.66
CA GLU A 96 19.69 0.11 7.06
C GLU A 96 18.63 -0.85 7.64
N LEU A 97 17.73 -0.38 8.51
CA LEU A 97 16.65 -1.21 9.07
C LEU A 97 15.66 -1.65 8.00
N ASN A 98 15.28 -0.76 7.07
CA ASN A 98 14.42 -1.13 5.95
C ASN A 98 15.12 -2.09 4.99
N SER A 99 16.43 -1.92 4.76
CA SER A 99 17.25 -2.85 4.00
C SER A 99 17.27 -4.22 4.65
N ILE A 100 17.47 -4.32 5.97
CA ILE A 100 17.41 -5.59 6.71
C ILE A 100 16.02 -6.22 6.59
N LEU A 101 14.94 -5.45 6.76
CA LEU A 101 13.58 -5.96 6.64
C LEU A 101 13.31 -6.48 5.23
N ILE A 102 13.63 -5.69 4.21
CA ILE A 102 13.49 -6.06 2.81
C ILE A 102 14.33 -7.29 2.51
N ASN A 103 15.61 -7.32 2.92
CA ASN A 103 16.49 -8.46 2.71
C ASN A 103 16.02 -9.70 3.47
N LYS A 104 15.48 -9.61 4.68
CA LYS A 104 14.95 -10.80 5.39
C LYS A 104 13.64 -11.29 4.81
N VAL A 105 12.79 -10.37 4.34
CA VAL A 105 11.60 -10.71 3.57
C VAL A 105 12.02 -11.36 2.26
N LEU A 106 12.95 -10.74 1.53
CA LEU A 106 13.48 -11.22 0.27
C LEU A 106 14.23 -12.53 0.43
N ASP A 107 15.10 -12.75 1.41
CA ASP A 107 15.81 -14.01 1.70
C ASP A 107 14.83 -15.15 1.97
N LYS A 108 13.72 -14.87 2.67
CA LYS A 108 12.61 -15.82 2.80
C LYS A 108 11.94 -16.17 1.47
N PHE A 109 12.19 -15.39 0.41
CA PHE A 109 11.69 -15.56 -0.95
C PHE A 109 12.79 -15.85 -2.02
N ILE A 110 14.07 -15.58 -1.75
CA ILE A 110 15.27 -15.67 -2.62
C ILE A 110 16.12 -16.86 -2.16
N HIS A 111 15.51 -18.04 -2.21
CA HIS A 111 16.28 -19.19 -2.68
C HIS A 111 16.31 -19.25 -4.23
N ASN A 112 16.26 -18.10 -4.93
CA ASN A 112 16.71 -18.00 -6.33
C ASN A 112 17.06 -16.56 -6.74
N LYS A 113 18.24 -16.43 -7.38
CA LYS A 113 19.05 -15.22 -7.59
C LYS A 113 18.62 -14.30 -8.75
N GLU A 114 19.08 -13.04 -8.61
CA GLU A 114 19.41 -12.00 -9.61
C GLU A 114 18.34 -10.96 -10.03
N GLU A 115 18.76 -9.69 -9.87
CA GLU A 115 18.09 -8.40 -10.07
C GLU A 115 16.80 -8.17 -9.26
N SER A 116 16.59 -6.92 -8.79
CA SER A 116 15.28 -6.52 -8.26
C SER A 116 14.27 -6.64 -9.39
N SER A 117 13.63 -7.80 -9.48
CA SER A 117 12.89 -8.18 -10.68
C SER A 117 11.83 -7.12 -11.00
N THR A 118 11.41 -6.97 -12.26
CA THR A 118 10.35 -6.04 -12.66
C THR A 118 9.08 -6.19 -11.80
N VAL A 119 8.87 -7.39 -11.23
CA VAL A 119 7.84 -7.70 -10.23
C VAL A 119 8.07 -6.93 -8.91
N GLU A 120 9.30 -6.77 -8.44
CA GLU A 120 9.62 -5.99 -7.25
C GLU A 120 9.29 -4.50 -7.41
N LYS A 121 9.57 -3.91 -8.57
CA LYS A 121 9.14 -2.53 -8.88
C LYS A 121 7.61 -2.41 -8.92
N LEU A 122 6.93 -3.42 -9.49
CA LEU A 122 5.47 -3.53 -9.52
C LEU A 122 4.87 -3.58 -8.12
N LEU A 123 5.48 -4.34 -7.21
CA LEU A 123 4.99 -4.43 -5.83
C LEU A 123 5.26 -3.16 -5.02
N LYS A 124 6.36 -2.43 -5.28
CA LYS A 124 6.66 -1.14 -4.63
C LYS A 124 5.71 -0.03 -5.09
N ALA A 125 5.36 0.01 -6.37
CA ALA A 125 4.41 0.99 -6.93
C ALA A 125 2.97 0.81 -6.39
N LEU A 126 2.65 -0.39 -5.88
CA LEU A 126 1.34 -0.75 -5.35
C LEU A 126 1.23 -0.60 -3.83
N LYS A 127 2.02 0.28 -3.20
CA LYS A 127 1.77 0.74 -1.81
C LYS A 127 0.40 1.44 -1.76
N LEU A 128 -0.65 0.64 -1.73
CA LEU A 128 -2.02 1.06 -1.57
C LEU A 128 -2.26 1.18 -0.06
N GLU A 129 -2.62 2.38 0.38
CA GLU A 129 -2.95 2.67 1.76
C GLU A 129 -4.07 1.73 2.26
N GLY A 130 -3.83 1.06 3.39
CA GLY A 130 -4.86 0.34 4.13
C GLY A 130 -4.81 -1.20 4.06
N HIS A 131 -4.98 -1.80 5.23
CA HIS A 131 -4.83 -3.21 5.60
C HIS A 131 -5.11 -4.30 4.53
N ILE A 132 -4.19 -5.28 4.52
CA ILE A 132 -4.15 -6.56 3.81
C ILE A 132 -3.53 -6.48 2.39
N PRO A 133 -2.22 -6.77 2.25
CA PRO A 133 -1.54 -6.81 0.94
C PRO A 133 -2.17 -7.77 -0.08
N VAL A 134 -2.93 -8.78 0.38
CA VAL A 134 -3.43 -9.90 -0.44
C VAL A 134 -4.32 -9.48 -1.61
N ARG A 135 -5.13 -8.41 -1.47
CA ARG A 135 -6.09 -8.00 -2.52
C ARG A 135 -5.41 -7.43 -3.77
N PRO A 136 -4.44 -6.50 -3.65
CA PRO A 136 -3.58 -6.11 -4.77
C PRO A 136 -2.80 -7.28 -5.40
N PHE A 137 -2.29 -8.22 -4.59
CA PHE A 137 -1.59 -9.40 -5.09
C PHE A 137 -2.51 -10.32 -5.92
N LEU A 138 -3.74 -10.54 -5.49
CA LEU A 138 -4.73 -11.33 -6.22
C LEU A 138 -5.15 -10.65 -7.53
N PHE A 139 -5.26 -9.33 -7.53
CA PHE A 139 -5.57 -8.58 -8.73
C PHE A 139 -4.49 -8.76 -9.81
N LEU A 140 -3.22 -8.55 -9.44
CA LEU A 140 -2.09 -8.83 -10.33
C LEU A 140 -2.08 -10.28 -10.82
N TYR A 141 -2.36 -11.22 -9.93
CA TYR A 141 -2.44 -12.63 -10.27
C TYR A 141 -3.49 -12.89 -11.36
N TYR A 142 -4.67 -12.27 -11.27
CA TYR A 142 -5.70 -12.42 -12.30
C TYR A 142 -5.31 -11.78 -13.63
N ILE A 143 -4.67 -10.60 -13.61
CA ILE A 143 -4.16 -9.93 -14.81
C ILE A 143 -3.21 -10.88 -15.56
N PHE A 144 -2.17 -11.37 -14.89
CA PHE A 144 -1.17 -12.20 -15.56
C PHE A 144 -1.72 -13.56 -15.97
N ARG A 145 -2.67 -14.15 -15.20
CA ARG A 145 -3.40 -15.33 -15.64
C ARG A 145 -4.20 -15.09 -16.92
N TYR A 146 -4.87 -13.95 -17.04
CA TYR A 146 -5.55 -13.59 -18.28
C TYR A 146 -4.59 -13.49 -19.46
N ILE A 147 -3.44 -12.85 -19.27
CA ILE A 147 -2.42 -12.72 -20.30
C ILE A 147 -1.86 -14.09 -20.71
N ALA A 148 -1.65 -14.99 -19.74
CA ALA A 148 -1.18 -16.35 -20.00
C ALA A 148 -2.19 -17.18 -20.81
N GLU A 149 -3.49 -17.03 -20.54
CA GLU A 149 -4.58 -17.75 -21.21
C GLU A 149 -4.99 -17.13 -22.56
N ASN A 150 -4.62 -15.86 -22.85
CA ASN A 150 -4.99 -15.12 -24.06
C ASN A 150 -3.76 -14.52 -24.80
N LYS A 151 -2.68 -15.30 -24.93
CA LYS A 151 -1.43 -14.85 -25.59
C LYS A 151 -1.62 -14.38 -27.03
N ASN A 152 -2.66 -14.84 -27.71
CA ASN A 152 -3.03 -14.41 -29.06
C ASN A 152 -3.43 -12.93 -29.13
N GLU A 153 -3.90 -12.32 -28.03
CA GLU A 153 -4.15 -10.87 -27.98
C GLU A 153 -2.83 -10.07 -28.09
N LEU A 154 -1.68 -10.71 -27.88
CA LEU A 154 -0.37 -10.07 -27.92
C LEU A 154 0.23 -9.92 -29.33
N GLU A 155 -0.40 -10.50 -30.35
CA GLU A 155 0.15 -10.53 -31.72
C GLU A 155 0.00 -9.19 -32.45
N ASN A 156 -0.96 -8.34 -32.06
CA ASN A 156 -1.31 -7.09 -32.76
C ASN A 156 -1.32 -5.86 -31.84
N ILE A 157 -0.53 -5.87 -30.76
CA ILE A 157 -0.51 -4.74 -29.81
C ILE A 157 0.45 -3.65 -30.27
N GLU A 158 -0.06 -2.42 -30.33
CA GLU A 158 0.77 -1.23 -30.60
C GLU A 158 1.53 -0.76 -29.35
N SER A 159 0.95 -0.94 -28.15
CA SER A 159 1.59 -0.63 -26.87
C SER A 159 1.21 -1.65 -25.80
N TYR A 160 2.25 -2.27 -25.26
CA TYR A 160 2.24 -3.16 -24.12
C TYR A 160 1.81 -2.46 -22.83
N LYS A 161 2.19 -1.18 -22.66
CA LYS A 161 1.70 -0.36 -21.55
C LYS A 161 0.19 -0.13 -21.66
N LYS A 162 -0.28 0.31 -22.84
CA LYS A 162 -1.70 0.55 -23.10
C LYS A 162 -2.53 -0.72 -22.90
N TYR A 163 -2.03 -1.87 -23.34
CA TYR A 163 -2.70 -3.15 -23.14
C TYR A 163 -2.91 -3.52 -21.67
N ILE A 164 -1.93 -3.29 -20.79
CA ILE A 164 -2.08 -3.53 -19.35
C ILE A 164 -3.14 -2.60 -18.76
N VAL A 165 -3.12 -1.31 -19.14
CA VAL A 165 -4.11 -0.31 -18.71
C VAL A 165 -5.52 -0.71 -19.17
N ASP A 166 -5.69 -1.11 -20.43
CA ASP A 166 -6.96 -1.59 -21.00
C ASP A 166 -7.45 -2.89 -20.34
N LEU A 167 -6.54 -3.72 -19.81
CA LEU A 167 -6.89 -4.92 -19.07
C LEU A 167 -7.40 -4.59 -17.66
N VAL A 168 -6.76 -3.64 -16.99
CA VAL A 168 -7.10 -3.17 -15.64
C VAL A 168 -8.48 -2.50 -15.64
N SER A 169 -8.75 -1.67 -16.64
CA SER A 169 -10.02 -0.94 -16.76
C SER A 169 -11.21 -1.90 -16.89
N ARG A 170 -11.07 -2.92 -17.75
CA ARG A 170 -12.09 -3.95 -18.03
C ARG A 170 -12.32 -4.97 -16.92
N TYR A 171 -11.46 -5.03 -15.91
CA TYR A 171 -11.63 -5.99 -14.81
C TYR A 171 -13.00 -5.85 -14.14
N LYS A 172 -13.86 -6.87 -14.19
CA LYS A 172 -15.16 -6.81 -13.54
C LYS A 172 -14.98 -6.93 -12.04
N VAL A 173 -15.40 -5.89 -11.31
CA VAL A 173 -15.33 -5.86 -9.84
C VAL A 173 -16.10 -7.05 -9.27
N PHE A 174 -15.36 -8.01 -8.72
CA PHE A 174 -15.90 -9.18 -8.04
C PHE A 174 -15.99 -8.92 -6.54
N THR A 175 -17.09 -9.35 -5.92
CA THR A 175 -17.32 -9.19 -4.47
C THR A 175 -17.19 -10.55 -3.76
N ILE A 176 -16.40 -10.61 -2.70
CA ILE A 176 -16.35 -11.76 -1.79
C ILE A 176 -17.07 -11.35 -0.52
N LYS A 177 -18.15 -12.07 -0.15
CA LYS A 177 -18.97 -11.77 1.04
C LYS A 177 -19.37 -10.28 1.13
N ASN A 178 -19.88 -9.70 0.04
CA ASN A 178 -20.29 -8.30 -0.08
C ASN A 178 -19.17 -7.25 0.03
N ASN A 179 -17.90 -7.66 0.05
CA ASN A 179 -16.76 -6.74 0.00
C ASN A 179 -16.12 -6.81 -1.40
N PRO A 180 -16.01 -5.70 -2.15
CA PRO A 180 -15.34 -5.70 -3.44
C PRO A 180 -13.87 -6.11 -3.25
N ALA A 181 -13.45 -7.14 -3.98
CA ALA A 181 -12.06 -7.57 -4.03
C ALA A 181 -11.17 -6.47 -4.62
N PHE A 182 -11.74 -5.64 -5.50
CA PHE A 182 -11.09 -4.52 -6.16
C PHE A 182 -12.11 -3.39 -6.41
N THR A 183 -11.79 -2.15 -6.09
CA THR A 183 -12.70 -1.00 -6.33
C THR A 183 -12.26 -0.22 -7.58
N ASN A 184 -13.16 0.62 -8.12
CA ASN A 184 -12.80 1.50 -9.24
C ASN A 184 -11.69 2.49 -8.88
N LYS A 185 -11.61 2.93 -7.62
CA LYS A 185 -10.51 3.78 -7.14
C LYS A 185 -9.16 3.06 -7.28
N ILE A 186 -9.10 1.79 -6.88
CA ILE A 186 -7.86 1.00 -6.97
C ILE A 186 -7.48 0.73 -8.43
N LYS A 187 -8.45 0.56 -9.34
CA LYS A 187 -8.17 0.50 -10.80
C LYS A 187 -7.48 1.78 -11.29
N GLN A 188 -8.05 2.95 -10.97
CA GLN A 188 -7.51 4.23 -11.40
C GLN A 188 -6.10 4.47 -10.85
N GLU A 189 -5.85 4.12 -9.59
CA GLU A 189 -4.51 4.19 -8.99
C GLU A 189 -3.53 3.23 -9.66
N PHE A 190 -3.99 2.05 -10.05
CA PHE A 190 -3.18 1.08 -10.78
C PHE A 190 -2.82 1.57 -12.18
N GLU A 191 -3.80 2.07 -12.93
CA GLU A 191 -3.63 2.66 -14.27
C GLU A 191 -2.61 3.80 -14.21
N ALA A 192 -2.79 4.75 -13.29
CA ALA A 192 -1.87 5.87 -13.09
C ALA A 192 -0.44 5.42 -12.75
N ASN A 193 -0.28 4.38 -11.90
CA ASN A 193 1.04 3.86 -11.56
C ASN A 193 1.75 3.17 -12.73
N ILE A 194 1.00 2.41 -13.55
CA ILE A 194 1.55 1.80 -14.77
C ILE A 194 1.97 2.88 -15.77
N GLU A 195 1.20 3.95 -15.89
CA GLU A 195 1.54 5.06 -16.77
C GLU A 195 2.79 5.81 -16.33
N LEU A 196 2.88 6.14 -15.04
CA LEU A 196 3.94 6.98 -14.46
C LEU A 196 5.26 6.23 -14.18
N ASN A 197 5.20 4.98 -13.74
CA ASN A 197 6.35 4.29 -13.15
C ASN A 197 6.93 3.15 -14.01
N PHE A 198 6.26 2.76 -15.08
CA PHE A 198 6.71 1.67 -15.96
C PHE A 198 7.10 2.19 -17.32
N SER A 199 8.20 1.69 -17.89
CA SER A 199 8.52 1.89 -19.29
C SER A 199 7.82 0.87 -20.18
N GLU A 200 7.66 1.20 -21.47
CA GLU A 200 7.12 0.28 -22.49
C GLU A 200 7.90 -1.05 -22.54
N LYS A 201 9.22 -0.99 -22.35
CA LYS A 201 10.12 -2.15 -22.32
C LYS A 201 9.87 -3.03 -21.09
N GLU A 202 9.61 -2.44 -19.92
CA GLU A 202 9.29 -3.17 -18.68
C GLU A 202 7.91 -3.81 -18.76
N CYS A 203 6.91 -3.11 -19.31
CA CYS A 203 5.58 -3.68 -19.58
C CYS A 203 5.68 -4.87 -20.53
N LYS A 204 6.45 -4.73 -21.62
CA LYS A 204 6.72 -5.83 -22.57
C LYS A 204 7.31 -7.05 -21.86
N LEU A 205 8.30 -6.86 -21.00
CA LEU A 205 8.96 -7.97 -20.30
C LEU A 205 7.99 -8.76 -19.42
N LEU A 206 7.11 -8.07 -18.68
CA LEU A 206 6.13 -8.66 -17.77
C LEU A 206 5.11 -9.53 -18.51
N ILE A 207 4.62 -9.06 -19.65
CA ILE A 207 3.51 -9.71 -20.37
C ILE A 207 3.96 -10.73 -21.41
N THR A 208 5.22 -10.68 -21.87
CA THR A 208 5.79 -11.75 -22.69
C THR A 208 6.23 -12.95 -21.84
N HIS A 209 6.38 -12.77 -20.52
CA HIS A 209 6.71 -13.85 -19.57
C HIS A 209 5.67 -13.95 -18.43
N PRO A 210 4.38 -14.16 -18.75
CA PRO A 210 3.31 -14.11 -17.76
C PRO A 210 3.39 -15.28 -16.77
N GLU A 211 3.81 -16.47 -17.21
CA GLU A 211 3.95 -17.67 -16.37
C GLU A 211 4.94 -17.47 -15.22
N GLU A 212 6.07 -16.82 -15.50
CA GLU A 212 7.08 -16.52 -14.48
C GLU A 212 6.57 -15.49 -13.48
N THR A 213 5.82 -14.51 -13.95
CA THR A 213 5.19 -13.49 -13.11
C THR A 213 4.11 -14.11 -12.22
N ILE A 214 3.26 -14.99 -12.76
CA ILE A 214 2.25 -15.74 -11.99
C ILE A 214 2.91 -16.57 -10.90
N LYS A 215 3.94 -17.35 -11.24
CA LYS A 215 4.66 -18.20 -10.29
C LYS A 215 5.26 -17.38 -9.14
N LYS A 216 5.78 -16.18 -9.44
CA LYS A 216 6.31 -15.23 -8.44
C LYS A 216 5.22 -14.61 -7.58
N LEU A 217 4.01 -14.40 -8.10
CA LEU A 217 2.87 -13.90 -7.33
C LEU A 217 2.26 -14.98 -6.42
N GLU A 218 2.09 -16.20 -6.93
CA GLU A 218 1.59 -17.35 -6.16
C GLU A 218 2.49 -17.66 -4.95
N SER A 219 3.82 -17.49 -5.09
CA SER A 219 4.75 -17.72 -3.97
C SER A 219 4.63 -16.70 -2.83
N LYS A 220 3.95 -15.56 -3.04
CA LYS A 220 3.65 -14.56 -2.01
C LYS A 220 2.32 -14.79 -1.31
N MET A 221 1.54 -15.79 -1.75
CA MET A 221 0.23 -16.13 -1.23
C MET A 221 0.28 -17.45 -0.46
N THR A 222 -0.65 -17.66 0.48
CA THR A 222 -0.73 -18.96 1.17
C THR A 222 -1.23 -20.04 0.20
N PRO A 223 -0.83 -21.31 0.36
CA PRO A 223 -1.33 -22.41 -0.49
C PRO A 223 -2.86 -22.49 -0.54
N MET A 224 -3.53 -22.17 0.58
CA MET A 224 -4.98 -22.11 0.67
C MET A 224 -5.58 -21.03 -0.25
N ILE A 225 -4.96 -19.83 -0.28
CA ILE A 225 -5.37 -18.73 -1.18
C ILE A 225 -5.12 -19.16 -2.63
N VAL A 226 -3.93 -19.67 -2.96
CA VAL A 226 -3.62 -20.12 -4.33
C VAL A 226 -4.62 -21.17 -4.83
N LEU A 227 -4.94 -22.18 -4.01
CA LEU A 227 -5.90 -23.23 -4.36
C LEU A 227 -7.32 -22.68 -4.57
N ALA A 228 -7.75 -21.73 -3.75
CA ALA A 228 -9.07 -21.11 -3.87
C ALA A 228 -9.21 -20.28 -5.15
N HIS A 229 -8.13 -19.66 -5.62
CA HIS A 229 -8.16 -18.71 -6.73
C HIS A 229 -7.74 -19.30 -8.08
N ARG A 230 -6.98 -20.41 -8.11
CA ARG A 230 -6.55 -21.08 -9.35
C ARG A 230 -7.71 -21.65 -10.16
N LYS A 231 -8.80 -22.06 -9.50
CA LYS A 231 -10.00 -22.61 -10.15
C LYS A 231 -11.00 -21.55 -10.65
N ILE A 232 -10.74 -20.28 -10.35
CA ILE A 232 -11.59 -19.18 -10.83
C ILE A 232 -11.40 -19.06 -12.34
N ASP A 233 -12.52 -19.06 -13.06
CA ASP A 233 -12.56 -18.76 -14.49
C ASP A 233 -12.28 -17.26 -14.69
N ILE A 234 -11.07 -16.96 -15.14
CA ILE A 234 -10.61 -15.59 -15.37
C ILE A 234 -11.37 -14.86 -16.49
N LYS A 235 -12.00 -15.57 -17.43
CA LYS A 235 -12.80 -14.93 -18.50
C LYS A 235 -14.05 -14.26 -17.94
N THR A 236 -14.53 -14.73 -16.79
CA THR A 236 -15.63 -14.08 -16.05
C THR A 236 -15.20 -12.76 -15.40
N LEU A 237 -13.90 -12.59 -15.15
CA LEU A 237 -13.30 -11.40 -14.54
C LEU A 237 -12.88 -10.37 -15.58
N PHE A 238 -12.61 -10.77 -16.82
CA PHE A 238 -12.18 -9.89 -17.90
C PHE A 238 -13.03 -10.17 -19.16
N PRO A 239 -14.07 -9.35 -19.41
CA PRO A 239 -14.87 -9.45 -20.64
C PRO A 239 -13.99 -9.26 -21.88
N GLN A 240 -14.25 -9.99 -22.96
CA GLN A 240 -13.52 -9.81 -24.23
C GLN A 240 -13.67 -8.38 -24.77
N PHE A 241 -12.70 -7.91 -25.55
CA PHE A 241 -12.86 -6.68 -26.33
C PHE A 241 -14.09 -6.84 -27.23
N GLU A 242 -15.13 -6.02 -27.02
CA GLU A 242 -16.14 -5.82 -28.05
C GLU A 242 -15.39 -5.23 -29.25
N LYS A 243 -15.37 -5.98 -30.36
CA LYS A 243 -14.81 -5.52 -31.63
C LYS A 243 -15.67 -4.43 -32.24
#